data_AF-A0A8K0GYJ4-F1
#
_entry.id   AF-A0A8K0GYJ4-F1
#
_cell.length_a   1.000
_cell.length_b   1.000
_cell.length_c   1.000
_cell.angle_alpha   90.00
_cell.angle_beta   90.00
_cell.angle_gamma   90.00
#
_symmetry.space_group_name_H-M   'P 1'
#
loop_
_entity.id
_entity.type
_entity.pdbx_description
1 polymer ?
#
loop_
_entity_poly.entity_id
_entity_poly.type
_entity_poly.pdbx_seq_one_letter_code
_entity_poly.pdbx_strand_id
1 'polypeptide(L)'
;MEEGIKVAGDKYRSILQEEAENNQWRHGSPPIFYKVNKLFEQGRTKEWPKGSLEEAVQNAVKSCKMQLSHKTHLQDLNSINPEKFKLIVNERDYEEKTLRIGSYNALLKNSLPEEFQYYKSEMETFESSHNAFKSAFPRGFAWEVISVYSGPPLGAYKFRHWGYFEGPFKGHAPNWRND
;
A
#
# COMPACT_ATOMS: atom_id res chain seq x y z
N MET A 1 16.55 -29.22 -7.81
CA MET A 1 15.10 -29.04 -8.07
C MET A 1 14.56 -28.25 -6.91
N GLU A 2 14.53 -26.92 -7.02
CA GLU A 2 13.86 -26.08 -6.04
C GLU A 2 12.37 -26.18 -6.33
N GLU A 3 11.64 -26.83 -5.43
CA GLU A 3 10.18 -26.79 -5.44
C GLU A 3 9.74 -25.33 -5.35
N GLY A 4 9.18 -24.83 -6.44
CA GLY A 4 8.59 -23.50 -6.49
C GLY A 4 7.58 -23.38 -5.37
N ILE A 5 7.87 -22.51 -4.40
CA ILE A 5 6.92 -22.12 -3.37
C ILE A 5 5.69 -21.61 -4.13
N LYS A 6 4.63 -22.42 -4.20
CA LYS A 6 3.29 -21.93 -4.52
C LYS A 6 3.06 -20.80 -3.53
N VAL A 7 3.00 -19.56 -4.03
CA VAL A 7 2.74 -18.38 -3.20
C VAL A 7 1.41 -18.65 -2.50
N ALA A 8 1.48 -19.06 -1.24
CA ALA A 8 0.29 -19.28 -0.42
C ALA A 8 -0.50 -17.97 -0.44
N GLY A 9 -1.78 -18.04 -0.82
CA GLY A 9 -2.65 -16.87 -0.94
C GLY A 9 -2.58 -15.97 0.30
N ASP A 10 -2.73 -14.67 0.11
CA ASP A 10 -2.71 -13.70 1.20
C ASP A 10 -4.11 -13.56 1.80
N LYS A 11 -4.26 -13.91 3.09
CA LYS A 11 -5.54 -13.83 3.84
C LYS A 11 -6.24 -12.46 3.72
N TYR A 12 -5.48 -11.39 3.52
CA TYR A 12 -5.98 -10.01 3.52
C TYR A 12 -6.01 -9.36 2.14
N ARG A 13 -5.68 -10.13 1.10
CA ARG A 13 -5.63 -9.72 -0.30
C ARG A 13 -6.01 -10.93 -1.15
N SER A 14 -7.27 -11.35 -1.05
CA SER A 14 -7.80 -12.53 -1.77
C SER A 14 -7.42 -12.56 -3.26
N ILE A 15 -7.42 -11.38 -3.89
CA ILE A 15 -7.07 -11.17 -5.29
C ILE A 15 -5.66 -11.71 -5.65
N LEU A 16 -4.69 -11.75 -4.72
CA LEU A 16 -3.36 -12.30 -4.99
C LEU A 16 -3.38 -13.78 -5.39
N GLN A 17 -4.32 -14.53 -4.85
CA GLN A 17 -4.41 -15.96 -5.11
C GLN A 17 -4.93 -16.25 -6.52
N GLU A 18 -5.73 -15.34 -7.07
CA GLU A 18 -6.34 -15.45 -8.39
C GLU A 18 -5.43 -14.89 -9.50
N GLU A 19 -4.47 -14.03 -9.14
CA GLU A 19 -3.72 -13.18 -10.06
C GLU A 19 -2.26 -13.62 -10.31
N ALA A 20 -1.80 -14.73 -9.74
CA ALA A 20 -0.38 -15.08 -9.79
C ALA A 20 0.15 -15.42 -11.20
N GLU A 21 -0.71 -15.90 -12.12
CA GLU A 21 -0.24 -16.58 -13.33
C GLU A 21 -0.15 -15.68 -14.59
N ASN A 22 -0.85 -14.53 -14.64
CA ASN A 22 -0.95 -13.71 -15.87
C ASN A 22 -0.65 -12.21 -15.69
N ASN A 23 -0.11 -11.77 -14.55
CA ASN A 23 0.12 -10.34 -14.28
C ASN A 23 1.58 -9.91 -14.44
N GLN A 24 1.79 -8.67 -14.90
CA GLN A 24 3.13 -8.08 -14.94
C GLN A 24 3.51 -7.46 -13.59
N TRP A 25 4.32 -8.21 -12.84
CA TRP A 25 4.87 -7.76 -11.57
C TRP A 25 6.13 -6.92 -11.76
N ARG A 26 6.21 -5.78 -11.07
CA ARG A 26 7.36 -4.86 -11.09
C ARG A 26 8.70 -5.54 -10.74
N HIS A 27 8.66 -6.59 -9.92
CA HIS A 27 9.84 -7.35 -9.52
C HIS A 27 9.76 -8.82 -9.96
N GLY A 28 9.02 -9.11 -11.04
CA GLY A 28 8.94 -10.43 -11.67
C GLY A 28 8.15 -11.49 -10.88
N SER A 29 7.67 -11.18 -9.68
CA SER A 29 6.88 -12.10 -8.85
C SER A 29 5.90 -11.36 -7.93
N PRO A 30 4.83 -12.04 -7.46
CA PRO A 30 3.92 -11.49 -6.46
C PRO A 30 4.65 -11.14 -5.15
N PRO A 31 4.30 -10.02 -4.49
CA PRO A 31 4.90 -9.63 -3.22
C PRO A 31 4.48 -10.54 -2.06
N ILE A 32 5.36 -10.69 -1.06
CA ILE A 32 5.10 -11.44 0.18
C ILE A 32 4.79 -10.46 1.32
N PHE A 33 3.63 -10.63 1.98
CA PHE A 33 3.14 -9.72 3.03
C PHE A 33 3.25 -10.25 4.47
N TYR A 34 3.99 -11.34 4.70
CA TYR A 34 4.10 -11.99 6.02
C TYR A 34 4.38 -11.01 7.18
N LYS A 35 5.36 -10.10 7.05
CA LYS A 35 5.75 -9.16 8.11
C LYS A 35 4.62 -8.20 8.49
N VAL A 36 3.97 -7.59 7.50
CA VAL A 36 2.89 -6.62 7.74
C VAL A 36 1.61 -7.31 8.20
N ASN A 37 1.37 -8.55 7.75
CA ASN A 37 0.25 -9.35 8.24
C ASN A 37 0.46 -9.71 9.71
N LYS A 38 1.66 -10.13 10.11
CA LYS A 38 1.99 -10.38 11.52
C LYS A 38 1.77 -9.11 12.37
N LEU A 39 2.25 -7.96 11.91
CA LEU A 39 2.03 -6.66 12.56
C LEU A 39 0.52 -6.32 12.69
N PHE A 40 -0.24 -6.57 11.63
CA PHE A 40 -1.68 -6.36 11.61
C PHE A 40 -2.39 -7.25 12.63
N GLU A 41 -2.09 -8.55 12.65
CA GLU A 41 -2.68 -9.52 13.59
C GLU A 41 -2.39 -9.17 15.05
N GLN A 42 -1.17 -8.71 15.34
CA GLN A 42 -0.78 -8.30 16.70
C GLN A 42 -1.50 -7.05 17.18
N GLY A 43 -1.89 -6.15 16.27
CA GLY A 43 -2.45 -4.85 16.63
C GLY A 43 -3.95 -4.71 16.40
N ARG A 44 -4.58 -5.55 15.57
CA ARG A 44 -5.99 -5.40 15.17
C ARG A 44 -6.92 -5.42 16.37
N THR A 45 -8.01 -4.68 16.24
CA THR A 45 -9.11 -4.58 17.21
C THR A 45 -10.42 -5.15 16.68
N LYS A 46 -10.49 -5.43 15.37
CA LYS A 46 -11.67 -5.94 14.68
C LYS A 46 -11.38 -7.26 13.98
N GLU A 47 -12.34 -8.16 14.10
CA GLU A 47 -12.45 -9.38 13.30
C GLU A 47 -13.79 -9.33 12.58
N TRP A 48 -13.74 -9.29 11.25
CA TRP A 48 -14.93 -9.14 10.42
C TRP A 48 -15.40 -10.52 9.95
N PRO A 49 -16.72 -10.82 10.01
CA PRO A 49 -17.25 -12.07 9.48
C PRO A 49 -16.94 -12.24 7.99
N LYS A 50 -16.72 -13.49 7.56
CA LYS A 50 -16.51 -13.81 6.15
C LYS A 50 -17.74 -13.38 5.32
N GLY A 51 -17.52 -12.67 4.23
CA GLY A 51 -18.57 -12.11 3.36
C GLY A 51 -19.19 -10.81 3.86
N SER A 52 -18.74 -10.26 5.00
CA SER A 52 -19.19 -8.95 5.47
C SER A 52 -18.67 -7.82 4.57
N LEU A 53 -19.38 -6.70 4.60
CA LEU A 53 -18.97 -5.51 3.86
C LEU A 53 -17.62 -4.97 4.38
N GLU A 54 -17.38 -5.06 5.69
CA GLU A 54 -16.13 -4.65 6.31
C GLU A 54 -14.94 -5.50 5.88
N GLU A 55 -15.13 -6.83 5.77
CA GLU A 55 -14.12 -7.72 5.20
C GLU A 55 -13.83 -7.35 3.73
N ALA A 56 -14.89 -7.09 2.95
CA ALA A 56 -14.76 -6.72 1.54
C ALA A 56 -14.00 -5.39 1.37
N VAL A 57 -14.35 -4.34 2.13
CA VAL A 57 -13.64 -3.06 2.14
C VAL A 57 -12.19 -3.24 2.56
N GLN A 58 -11.93 -4.07 3.58
CA GLN A 58 -10.57 -4.30 4.04
C GLN A 58 -9.69 -4.98 2.98
N ASN A 59 -10.22 -6.00 2.32
CA ASN A 59 -9.53 -6.67 1.23
C ASN A 59 -9.34 -5.74 0.02
N ALA A 60 -10.35 -4.94 -0.33
CA ALA A 60 -10.29 -4.02 -1.46
C ALA A 60 -9.18 -2.97 -1.30
N VAL A 61 -9.11 -2.30 -0.14
CA VAL A 61 -8.09 -1.26 0.10
C VAL A 61 -6.68 -1.86 0.14
N LYS A 62 -6.49 -2.99 0.84
CA LYS A 62 -5.18 -3.66 0.92
C LYS A 62 -4.71 -4.18 -0.43
N SER A 63 -5.63 -4.71 -1.24
CA SER A 63 -5.36 -5.16 -2.61
C SER A 63 -5.05 -3.99 -3.54
N CYS A 64 -5.83 -2.91 -3.51
CA CYS A 64 -5.58 -1.72 -4.31
C CYS A 64 -4.20 -1.12 -4.04
N LYS A 65 -3.84 -0.95 -2.76
CA LYS A 65 -2.51 -0.44 -2.39
C LYS A 65 -1.38 -1.36 -2.87
N MET A 66 -1.57 -2.67 -2.76
CA MET A 66 -0.62 -3.65 -3.28
C MET A 66 -0.46 -3.52 -4.79
N GLN A 67 -1.56 -3.53 -5.56
CA GLN A 67 -1.50 -3.49 -7.02
C GLN A 67 -0.83 -2.20 -7.51
N LEU A 68 -1.19 -1.04 -6.93
CA LEU A 68 -0.55 0.26 -7.22
C LEU A 68 0.97 0.28 -6.94
N SER A 69 1.45 -0.54 -6.01
CA SER A 69 2.86 -0.58 -5.62
C SER A 69 3.64 -1.65 -6.39
N HIS A 70 3.00 -2.74 -6.80
CA HIS A 70 3.69 -3.92 -7.32
C HIS A 70 3.41 -4.25 -8.78
N LYS A 71 2.40 -3.64 -9.41
CA LYS A 71 2.12 -3.79 -10.84
C LYS A 71 2.68 -2.61 -11.64
N THR A 72 2.91 -2.83 -12.92
CA THR A 72 3.46 -1.84 -13.87
C THR A 72 2.43 -1.32 -14.87
N HIS A 73 1.33 -2.06 -15.10
CA HIS A 73 0.27 -1.67 -16.03
C HIS A 73 -1.03 -1.37 -15.29
N LEU A 74 -1.70 -0.27 -15.66
CA LEU A 74 -2.97 0.14 -15.07
C LEU A 74 -4.09 -0.87 -15.35
N GLN A 75 -4.06 -1.51 -16.52
CA GLN A 75 -5.05 -2.51 -16.93
C GLN A 75 -4.99 -3.79 -16.08
N ASP A 76 -3.88 -4.02 -15.38
CA ASP A 76 -3.76 -5.16 -14.48
C ASP A 76 -4.39 -4.87 -13.09
N LEU A 77 -4.86 -3.65 -12.82
CA LEU A 77 -5.43 -3.29 -11.50
C LEU A 77 -6.92 -3.62 -11.41
N ASN A 78 -7.22 -4.88 -11.09
CA ASN A 78 -8.60 -5.36 -10.96
C ASN A 78 -9.38 -4.78 -9.75
N SER A 79 -8.71 -4.11 -8.82
CA SER A 79 -9.36 -3.46 -7.67
C SER A 79 -9.95 -2.08 -7.97
N ILE A 80 -9.76 -1.56 -9.19
CA ILE A 80 -10.26 -0.26 -9.64
C ILE A 80 -10.85 -0.41 -11.05
N ASN A 81 -11.64 0.57 -11.48
CA ASN A 81 -11.99 0.71 -12.89
C ASN A 81 -10.90 1.56 -13.58
N PRO A 82 -10.06 0.99 -14.47
CA PRO A 82 -8.94 1.71 -15.07
C PRO A 82 -9.39 2.86 -15.97
N GLU A 83 -10.58 2.82 -16.56
CA GLU A 83 -11.13 3.90 -17.41
C GLU A 83 -11.65 5.10 -16.60
N LYS A 84 -11.88 4.92 -15.28
CA LYS A 84 -12.45 5.93 -14.40
C LYS A 84 -11.52 6.33 -13.26
N PHE A 85 -10.37 5.68 -13.12
CA PHE A 85 -9.47 5.90 -12.01
C PHE A 85 -8.76 7.24 -12.15
N LYS A 86 -8.84 8.08 -11.11
CA LYS A 86 -8.07 9.33 -11.04
C LYS A 86 -7.41 9.44 -9.68
N LEU A 87 -6.13 9.81 -9.67
CA LEU A 87 -5.42 10.18 -8.44
C LEU A 87 -5.15 11.68 -8.47
N ILE A 88 -5.93 12.43 -7.70
CA ILE A 88 -5.75 13.88 -7.55
C ILE A 88 -5.23 14.17 -6.14
N VAL A 89 -4.06 14.82 -6.05
CA VAL A 89 -3.43 15.17 -4.77
C VAL A 89 -3.05 16.64 -4.81
N ASN A 90 -3.52 17.44 -3.85
CA ASN A 90 -3.25 18.87 -3.80
C ASN A 90 -3.49 19.56 -5.17
N GLU A 91 -4.67 19.31 -5.75
CA GLU A 91 -5.10 19.82 -7.07
C GLU A 91 -4.29 19.34 -8.29
N ARG A 92 -3.37 18.39 -8.12
CA ARG A 92 -2.56 17.81 -9.20
C ARG A 92 -3.06 16.42 -9.57
N ASP A 93 -3.25 16.19 -10.86
CA ASP A 93 -3.63 14.88 -11.41
C ASP A 93 -2.39 14.03 -11.71
N TYR A 94 -2.42 12.79 -11.22
CA TYR A 94 -1.34 11.81 -11.32
C TYR A 94 -1.76 10.51 -12.01
N GLU A 95 -2.97 10.38 -12.56
CA GLU A 95 -3.57 9.14 -13.10
C GLU A 95 -2.55 8.13 -13.67
N GLU A 96 -2.07 8.33 -14.90
CA GLU A 96 -1.11 7.41 -15.55
C GLU A 96 0.29 7.45 -14.92
N LYS A 97 0.67 8.58 -14.34
CA LYS A 97 2.00 8.77 -13.74
C LYS A 97 2.15 8.05 -12.42
N THR A 98 1.06 7.71 -11.74
CA THR A 98 1.06 7.16 -10.37
C THR A 98 1.86 5.86 -10.29
N LEU A 99 1.67 4.95 -11.24
CA LEU A 99 2.42 3.69 -11.28
C LEU A 99 3.91 3.94 -11.57
N ARG A 100 4.24 4.98 -12.34
CA ARG A 100 5.63 5.31 -12.69
C ARG A 100 6.39 5.98 -11.56
N ILE A 101 5.77 6.98 -10.91
CA ILE A 101 6.41 7.77 -9.85
C ILE A 101 6.27 7.12 -8.47
N GLY A 102 5.25 6.28 -8.29
CA GLY A 102 4.93 5.64 -7.03
C GLY A 102 4.05 6.49 -6.11
N SER A 103 3.23 5.81 -5.32
CA SER A 103 2.25 6.45 -4.45
C SER A 103 2.84 7.40 -3.41
N TYR A 104 4.03 7.13 -2.86
CA TYR A 104 4.67 8.06 -1.91
C TYR A 104 5.04 9.39 -2.56
N ASN A 105 5.62 9.35 -3.77
CA ASN A 105 6.00 10.56 -4.50
C ASN A 105 4.74 11.36 -4.88
N ALA A 106 3.67 10.68 -5.31
CA ALA A 106 2.41 11.32 -5.65
C ALA A 106 1.76 11.98 -4.41
N LEU A 107 1.67 11.26 -3.29
CA LEU A 107 0.95 11.70 -2.09
C LEU A 107 1.69 12.74 -1.26
N LEU A 108 3.02 12.66 -1.20
CA LEU A 108 3.85 13.56 -0.36
C LEU A 108 4.37 14.79 -1.11
N LYS A 109 4.14 14.86 -2.44
CA LYS A 109 4.50 16.04 -3.23
C LYS A 109 3.69 17.25 -2.76
N ASN A 110 4.41 18.28 -2.35
CA ASN A 110 3.87 19.52 -1.83
C ASN A 110 4.60 20.72 -2.46
N SER A 111 4.06 21.92 -2.23
CA SER A 111 4.57 23.18 -2.75
C SER A 111 5.17 24.06 -1.64
N LEU A 112 5.59 23.45 -0.52
CA LEU A 112 6.21 24.18 0.58
C LEU A 112 7.58 24.71 0.16
N PRO A 113 8.10 25.77 0.82
CA PRO A 113 9.49 26.19 0.68
C PRO A 113 10.48 25.04 0.93
N GLU A 114 11.64 25.07 0.27
CA GLU A 114 12.59 23.94 0.25
C GLU A 114 13.03 23.53 1.67
N GLU A 115 13.19 24.50 2.58
CA GLU A 115 13.55 24.30 3.97
C GLU A 115 12.51 23.49 4.77
N PHE A 116 11.26 23.42 4.31
CA PHE A 116 10.18 22.65 4.93
C PHE A 116 9.87 21.36 4.15
N GLN A 117 10.60 21.07 3.07
CA GLN A 117 10.48 19.82 2.31
C GLN A 117 11.37 18.72 2.90
N TYR A 118 10.93 18.12 4.01
CA TYR A 118 11.64 16.99 4.63
C TYR A 118 11.67 15.73 3.76
N TYR A 119 10.76 15.64 2.79
CA TYR A 119 10.75 14.61 1.76
C TYR A 119 10.66 15.27 0.38
N LYS A 120 11.76 15.23 -0.38
CA LYS A 120 11.87 15.85 -1.70
C LYS A 120 11.44 14.88 -2.80
N SER A 121 10.14 14.76 -3.04
CA SER A 121 9.56 13.79 -4.00
C SER A 121 10.15 13.86 -5.42
N GLU A 122 10.59 15.04 -5.85
CA GLU A 122 11.18 15.26 -7.19
C GLU A 122 12.58 14.63 -7.33
N MET A 123 13.26 14.37 -6.22
CA MET A 123 14.58 13.74 -6.18
C MET A 123 14.50 12.21 -6.07
N GLU A 124 13.29 11.66 -6.01
CA GLU A 124 13.06 10.24 -5.78
C GLU A 124 12.53 9.56 -7.05
N THR A 125 13.14 8.43 -7.40
CA THR A 125 12.53 7.42 -8.25
C THR A 125 11.49 6.62 -7.47
N PHE A 126 10.69 5.80 -8.16
CA PHE A 126 9.81 4.83 -7.51
C PHE A 126 10.59 3.96 -6.51
N GLU A 127 11.74 3.42 -6.95
CA GLU A 127 12.55 2.46 -6.20
C GLU A 127 13.21 3.11 -4.98
N SER A 128 13.82 4.28 -5.13
CA SER A 128 14.47 4.99 -4.03
C SER A 128 13.46 5.41 -2.96
N SER A 129 12.28 5.86 -3.39
CA SER A 129 11.15 6.16 -2.51
C SER A 129 10.68 4.91 -1.74
N HIS A 130 10.37 3.82 -2.46
CA HIS A 130 9.90 2.59 -1.84
C HIS A 130 10.93 2.01 -0.87
N ASN A 131 12.21 2.05 -1.23
CA ASN A 131 13.29 1.57 -0.38
C ASN A 131 13.44 2.45 0.87
N ALA A 132 13.33 3.78 0.75
CA ALA A 132 13.38 4.67 1.90
C ALA A 132 12.29 4.35 2.93
N PHE A 133 11.04 4.20 2.49
CA PHE A 133 9.94 3.89 3.41
C PHE A 133 9.97 2.45 3.93
N LYS A 134 10.34 1.46 3.11
CA LYS A 134 10.50 0.07 3.58
C LYS A 134 11.67 -0.09 4.56
N SER A 135 12.72 0.72 4.41
CA SER A 135 13.85 0.73 5.35
C SER A 135 13.44 1.37 6.67
N ALA A 136 12.74 2.52 6.63
CA ALA A 136 12.26 3.21 7.81
C ALA A 136 11.25 2.37 8.62
N PHE A 137 10.37 1.65 7.93
CA PHE A 137 9.30 0.84 8.54
C PHE A 137 9.50 -0.64 8.16
N PRO A 138 10.46 -1.35 8.77
CA PRO A 138 10.85 -2.71 8.36
C PRO A 138 9.75 -3.76 8.56
N ARG A 139 8.76 -3.46 9.42
CA ARG A 139 7.56 -4.29 9.64
C ARG A 139 6.42 -3.97 8.67
N GLY A 140 6.55 -2.91 7.88
CA GLY A 140 5.51 -2.37 7.01
C GLY A 140 4.53 -1.45 7.74
N PHE A 141 3.47 -1.07 7.03
CA PHE A 141 2.35 -0.27 7.55
C PHE A 141 1.10 -1.14 7.59
N ALA A 142 0.66 -1.49 8.80
CA ALA A 142 -0.61 -2.16 8.99
C ALA A 142 -1.76 -1.17 8.80
N TRP A 143 -2.87 -1.65 8.24
CA TRP A 143 -4.06 -0.86 7.97
C TRP A 143 -5.30 -1.70 8.31
N GLU A 144 -6.26 -1.08 8.99
CA GLU A 144 -7.45 -1.74 9.53
C GLU A 144 -8.71 -0.91 9.30
N VAL A 145 -9.79 -1.56 8.83
CA VAL A 145 -11.13 -0.99 8.86
C VAL A 145 -11.69 -1.07 10.27
N ILE A 146 -12.15 0.06 10.81
CA ILE A 146 -12.74 0.17 12.15
C ILE A 146 -14.26 0.07 12.11
N SER A 147 -14.89 0.68 11.10
CA SER A 147 -16.33 0.60 10.87
C SER A 147 -16.65 0.98 9.43
N VAL A 148 -17.69 0.37 8.85
CA VAL A 148 -18.26 0.81 7.57
C VAL A 148 -19.62 1.47 7.86
N TYR A 149 -19.82 2.66 7.32
CA TYR A 149 -21.02 3.47 7.52
C TYR A 149 -22.01 3.33 6.37
N SER A 150 -21.53 3.04 5.16
CA SER A 150 -22.37 2.82 3.97
C SER A 150 -21.71 1.88 2.97
N GLY A 151 -22.55 1.16 2.20
CA GLY A 151 -22.14 0.29 1.10
C GLY A 151 -22.30 0.93 -0.28
N PRO A 152 -22.10 0.17 -1.36
CA PRO A 152 -22.25 0.66 -2.72
C PRO A 152 -23.63 1.32 -2.99
N PRO A 153 -23.70 2.35 -3.87
CA PRO A 153 -22.62 2.83 -4.73
C PRO A 153 -21.65 3.81 -4.04
N LEU A 154 -21.98 4.32 -2.85
CA LEU A 154 -21.16 5.29 -2.11
C LEU A 154 -20.73 4.71 -0.76
N GLY A 155 -19.50 4.19 -0.71
CA GLY A 155 -18.92 3.64 0.51
C GLY A 155 -18.26 4.72 1.39
N ALA A 156 -18.64 4.74 2.67
CA ALA A 156 -18.00 5.54 3.70
C ALA A 156 -17.57 4.64 4.85
N TYR A 157 -16.35 4.80 5.35
CA TYR A 157 -15.80 3.94 6.40
C TYR A 157 -14.76 4.69 7.22
N LYS A 158 -14.55 4.22 8.46
CA LYS A 158 -13.47 4.66 9.35
C LYS A 158 -12.35 3.63 9.31
N PHE A 159 -11.13 4.11 9.25
CA PHE A 159 -9.94 3.25 9.26
C PHE A 159 -8.90 3.79 10.23
N ARG A 160 -7.90 2.94 10.52
CA ARG A 160 -6.64 3.36 11.12
C ARG A 160 -5.48 2.65 10.44
N HIS A 161 -4.28 3.20 10.59
CA HIS A 161 -3.05 2.56 10.14
C HIS A 161 -1.94 2.83 11.14
N TRP A 162 -0.96 1.93 11.21
CA TRP A 162 0.18 2.08 12.11
C TRP A 162 1.42 1.38 11.55
N GLY A 163 2.58 1.86 11.99
CA GLY A 163 3.88 1.30 11.69
C GLY A 163 4.88 1.79 12.74
N TYR A 164 5.95 1.05 12.95
CA TYR A 164 7.00 1.41 13.89
C TYR A 164 8.20 1.92 13.13
N PHE A 165 8.63 3.15 13.43
CA PHE A 165 9.80 3.77 12.83
C PHE A 165 11.06 3.23 13.51
N GLU A 166 11.54 2.09 13.02
CA GLU A 166 12.62 1.30 13.64
C GLU A 166 13.86 1.17 12.76
N GLY A 167 13.78 1.63 11.51
CA GLY A 167 14.92 1.63 10.61
C GLY A 167 15.32 3.04 10.17
N PRO A 168 16.44 3.16 9.44
CA PRO A 168 16.94 4.45 9.02
C PRO A 168 16.03 5.07 7.95
N PHE A 169 15.93 6.40 7.98
CA PHE A 169 15.29 7.17 6.93
C PHE A 169 16.22 8.29 6.47
N LYS A 170 16.66 8.23 5.21
CA LYS A 170 17.50 9.28 4.59
C LYS A 170 18.73 9.68 5.42
N GLY A 171 19.43 8.69 5.98
CA GLY A 171 20.62 8.91 6.81
C GLY A 171 20.33 9.27 8.27
N HIS A 172 19.07 9.43 8.66
CA HIS A 172 18.67 9.64 10.04
C HIS A 172 18.33 8.30 10.71
N ALA A 173 18.88 8.10 11.91
CA ALA A 173 18.53 6.97 12.76
C ALA A 173 17.07 7.07 13.22
N PRO A 174 16.39 5.95 13.50
CA PRO A 174 15.08 5.96 14.13
C PRO A 174 15.18 6.67 15.48
N ASN A 175 14.44 7.75 15.67
CA ASN A 175 14.51 8.59 16.86
C ASN A 175 13.37 8.30 17.85
N TRP A 176 12.74 7.11 17.77
CA TRP A 176 11.75 6.69 18.75
C TRP A 176 12.43 6.58 20.12
N ARG A 177 12.18 7.58 20.97
CA ARG A 177 12.44 7.47 22.41
C ARG A 177 11.21 6.81 23.04
N ASN A 178 11.45 5.71 23.75
CA ASN A 178 10.48 5.14 24.69
C ASN A 178 10.46 6.06 25.92
N ASP A 179 9.73 7.17 25.84
CA ASP A 179 9.41 8.00 27.01
C ASP A 179 8.01 7.61 27.52
#